data_AF-A0A078JBE4-F1
#
_entry.id   AF-A0A078JBE4-F1
#
_cell.length_a   1.000
_cell.length_b   1.000
_cell.length_c   1.000
_cell.angle_alpha   90.00
_cell.angle_beta   90.00
_cell.angle_gamma   90.00
#
_symmetry.space_group_name_H-M   'P 1'
#
loop_
_entity.id
_entity.type
_entity.pdbx_description
1 polymer ?
#
loop_
_entity_poly.entity_id
_entity_poly.type
_entity_poly.pdbx_seq_one_letter_code
_entity_poly.pdbx_strand_id
1 'polypeptide(L)'
;MVESERTKHTCLRLVLSSTDPIFVKGTWHPSRFDISITDGSSSWLCNATEEEVAERAAQWDQPVSEYLQLAEQYLGFQQPNSIYTFSDALEGSKRLSWTFEKEGTKLEWRWKCKPSHENKKITVGILDFLMEANIRLSVRS
;
A
#
# COMPACT_ATOMS: atom_id res chain seq x y z
N MET A 1 21.45 20.42 -7.70
CA MET A 1 20.21 20.68 -6.96
C MET A 1 19.66 19.31 -6.58
N VAL A 2 19.80 18.92 -5.31
CA VAL A 2 19.35 17.61 -4.83
C VAL A 2 17.84 17.74 -4.61
N GLU A 3 17.04 17.15 -5.48
CA GLU A 3 15.62 16.93 -5.19
C GLU A 3 15.54 16.20 -3.86
N SER A 4 15.06 16.89 -2.81
CA SER A 4 14.84 16.29 -1.50
C SER A 4 14.14 14.95 -1.65
N GLU A 5 14.67 13.94 -0.97
CA GLU A 5 14.07 12.63 -0.69
C GLU A 5 12.71 12.80 0.01
N ARG A 6 11.70 13.30 -0.70
CA ARG A 6 10.36 13.51 -0.14
C ARG A 6 9.68 12.16 -0.10
N THR A 7 9.54 11.64 1.11
CA THR A 7 8.63 10.52 1.38
C THR A 7 7.23 10.92 0.96
N LYS A 8 6.67 10.16 0.02
CA LYS A 8 5.28 10.34 -0.40
C LYS A 8 4.39 9.48 0.47
N HIS A 9 3.16 9.93 0.64
CA HIS A 9 2.17 9.21 1.42
C HIS A 9 0.91 9.08 0.59
N THR A 10 0.37 7.87 0.52
CA THR A 10 -0.96 7.61 -0.04
C THR A 10 -1.85 7.06 1.05
N CYS A 11 -3.15 7.32 0.94
CA CYS A 11 -4.14 6.66 1.75
C CYS A 11 -5.41 6.46 0.95
N LEU A 12 -5.90 5.22 0.89
CA LEU A 12 -7.18 4.91 0.27
C LEU A 12 -8.02 3.99 1.15
N ARG A 13 -9.34 4.11 0.96
CA ARG A 13 -10.28 3.06 1.34
C ARG A 13 -10.34 2.07 0.18
N LEU A 14 -9.73 0.90 0.37
CA LEU A 14 -9.66 -0.16 -0.62
C LEU A 14 -10.87 -1.07 -0.51
N VAL A 15 -11.66 -1.15 -1.59
CA VAL A 15 -12.78 -2.08 -1.71
C VAL A 15 -12.26 -3.42 -2.21
N LEU A 16 -12.50 -4.46 -1.42
CA LEU A 16 -12.06 -5.82 -1.71
C LEU A 16 -13.18 -6.61 -2.40
N SER A 17 -12.78 -7.62 -3.17
CA SER A 17 -13.74 -8.40 -3.97
C SER A 17 -14.71 -9.25 -3.14
N SER A 18 -14.35 -9.59 -1.90
CA SER A 18 -15.03 -10.65 -1.13
C SER A 18 -15.21 -10.34 0.36
N THR A 19 -14.81 -9.16 0.83
CA THR A 19 -14.80 -8.79 2.26
C THR A 19 -15.10 -7.31 2.43
N ASP A 20 -15.29 -6.89 3.68
CA ASP A 20 -15.38 -5.48 4.04
C ASP A 20 -14.17 -4.68 3.55
N PRO A 21 -14.38 -3.40 3.17
CA PRO A 21 -13.31 -2.54 2.72
C PRO A 21 -12.33 -2.25 3.85
N ILE A 22 -11.05 -2.13 3.48
CA ILE A 22 -9.97 -1.83 4.42
C ILE A 22 -9.38 -0.46 4.10
N PHE A 23 -8.74 0.16 5.08
CA PHE A 23 -7.94 1.37 4.85
C PHE A 23 -6.49 1.00 4.70
N VAL A 24 -5.87 1.50 3.63
CA VAL A 24 -4.47 1.24 3.29
C VAL A 24 -3.76 2.59 3.22
N LYS A 25 -2.70 2.74 4.01
CA LYS A 25 -1.78 3.88 3.99
C LYS A 25 -0.42 3.41 3.51
N GLY A 26 0.04 3.92 2.39
CA GLY A 26 1.38 3.67 1.87
C GLY A 26 2.32 4.84 2.20
N THR A 27 3.50 4.53 2.70
CA THR A 27 4.63 5.46 2.81
C THR A 27 5.69 5.01 1.82
N TRP A 28 6.00 5.87 0.85
CA TRP A 28 6.85 5.56 -0.29
C TRP A 28 8.18 6.27 -0.16
N HIS A 29 9.25 5.49 -0.08
CA HIS A 29 10.63 5.97 -0.14
C HIS A 29 11.18 5.72 -1.56
N PRO A 30 12.35 6.30 -1.92
CA PRO A 30 12.94 6.10 -3.25
C PRO A 30 13.27 4.64 -3.58
N SER A 31 13.57 3.83 -2.57
CA SER A 31 14.09 2.46 -2.67
C SER A 31 13.26 1.42 -1.91
N ARG A 32 12.32 1.86 -1.06
CA ARG A 32 11.54 1.00 -0.16
C ARG A 32 10.13 1.53 0.08
N PHE A 33 9.28 0.73 0.72
CA PHE A 33 7.96 1.21 1.12
C PHE A 33 7.51 0.58 2.44
N ASP A 34 6.65 1.32 3.13
CA ASP A 34 5.99 0.90 4.36
C ASP A 34 4.48 1.04 4.17
N ILE A 35 3.75 -0.08 4.14
CA ILE A 35 2.29 -0.10 4.04
C ILE A 35 1.68 -0.44 5.39
N SER A 36 0.75 0.40 5.83
CA SER A 36 -0.08 0.18 7.02
C SER A 36 -1.52 -0.07 6.60
N ILE A 37 -2.13 -1.12 7.14
CA ILE A 37 -3.49 -1.55 6.79
C ILE A 37 -4.32 -1.67 8.06
N THR A 38 -5.58 -1.25 8.01
CA THR A 38 -6.54 -1.51 9.09
C THR A 38 -7.94 -1.80 8.53
N ASP A 39 -8.65 -2.69 9.20
CA ASP A 39 -10.09 -2.94 8.99
C ASP A 39 -10.96 -2.20 10.03
N GLY A 40 -10.35 -1.35 10.86
CA GLY A 40 -10.97 -0.65 11.98
C GLY A 40 -10.88 -1.38 13.33
N SER A 41 -10.61 -2.69 13.35
CA SER A 41 -10.44 -3.48 14.58
C SER A 41 -9.01 -3.94 14.77
N SER A 42 -8.43 -4.49 13.71
CA SER A 42 -7.08 -5.02 13.61
C SER A 42 -6.25 -4.16 12.66
N SER A 43 -4.93 -4.34 12.72
CA SER A 43 -4.02 -3.69 11.81
C SER A 43 -2.86 -4.58 11.41
N TRP A 44 -2.36 -4.34 10.21
CA TRP A 44 -1.25 -5.06 9.62
C TRP A 44 -0.24 -4.10 9.04
N LEU A 45 1.03 -4.49 9.09
CA LEU A 45 2.15 -3.75 8.56
C LEU A 45 2.88 -4.58 7.51
N CYS A 46 3.28 -3.93 6.43
CA CYS A 46 4.13 -4.47 5.40
C CYS A 46 5.29 -3.50 5.19
N ASN A 47 6.43 -3.82 5.78
CA ASN A 47 7.66 -3.07 5.65
C ASN A 47 8.54 -3.83 4.67
N ALA A 48 8.63 -3.35 3.43
CA ALA A 48 9.48 -3.94 2.41
C ALA A 48 10.84 -3.24 2.44
N THR A 49 11.93 -3.97 2.69
CA THR A 49 13.27 -3.36 2.69
C THR A 49 13.75 -3.08 1.27
N GLU A 50 14.82 -2.29 1.14
CA GLU A 50 15.38 -1.95 -0.17
C GLU A 50 15.81 -3.19 -0.95
N GLU A 51 16.37 -4.17 -0.26
CA GLU A 51 16.82 -5.43 -0.83
C GLU A 51 15.63 -6.28 -1.31
N GLU A 52 14.56 -6.36 -0.51
CA GLU A 52 13.37 -7.12 -0.89
C GLU A 52 12.65 -6.47 -2.08
N VAL A 53 12.55 -5.14 -2.12
CA VAL A 53 11.98 -4.41 -3.26
C VAL A 53 12.84 -4.60 -4.50
N ALA A 54 14.17 -4.51 -4.38
CA ALA A 54 15.09 -4.73 -5.50
C ALA A 54 15.00 -6.15 -6.06
N GLU A 55 14.93 -7.17 -5.20
CA GLU A 55 14.76 -8.55 -5.63
C GLU A 55 13.43 -8.75 -6.37
N ARG A 56 12.34 -8.13 -5.87
CA ARG A 56 11.02 -8.20 -6.51
C ARG A 56 10.96 -7.45 -7.83
N ALA A 57 11.59 -6.27 -7.92
CA ALA A 57 11.68 -5.51 -9.15
C ALA A 57 12.46 -6.30 -10.22
N ALA A 58 13.56 -6.94 -9.83
CA ALA A 58 14.36 -7.80 -10.70
C ALA A 58 13.58 -9.04 -11.20
N GLN A 59 12.70 -9.63 -10.38
CA GLN A 59 11.83 -10.74 -10.82
C GLN A 59 10.89 -10.36 -11.97
N TRP A 60 10.59 -9.06 -12.13
CA TRP A 60 9.70 -8.54 -13.18
C TRP A 60 10.48 -7.77 -14.25
N ASP A 61 11.81 -7.91 -14.27
CA ASP A 61 12.73 -7.25 -15.19
C ASP A 61 12.44 -5.75 -15.33
N GLN A 62 12.26 -5.07 -14.19
CA GLN A 62 11.98 -3.64 -14.16
C GLN A 62 12.81 -2.90 -13.11
N PRO A 63 13.05 -1.59 -13.30
CA PRO A 63 13.68 -0.76 -12.30
C PRO A 63 12.88 -0.70 -10.99
N VAL A 64 13.58 -0.54 -9.86
CA VAL A 64 12.97 -0.33 -8.54
C VAL A 64 12.03 0.88 -8.54
N SER A 65 12.40 1.96 -9.23
CA SER A 65 11.58 3.15 -9.37
C SER A 65 10.23 2.87 -10.04
N GLU A 66 10.21 2.07 -11.11
CA GLU A 66 8.98 1.67 -11.80
C GLU A 66 8.13 0.75 -10.93
N TYR A 67 8.76 -0.21 -10.23
CA TYR A 67 8.07 -1.10 -9.29
C TYR A 67 7.35 -0.31 -8.19
N LEU A 68 8.03 0.66 -7.59
CA LEU A 68 7.49 1.51 -6.53
C LEU A 68 6.41 2.46 -7.06
N GLN A 69 6.62 3.06 -8.23
CA GLN A 69 5.64 3.94 -8.84
C GLN A 69 4.34 3.19 -9.18
N LEU A 70 4.45 1.95 -9.66
CA LEU A 70 3.29 1.08 -9.89
C LEU A 70 2.53 0.82 -8.60
N ALA A 71 3.23 0.47 -7.52
CA ALA A 71 2.61 0.25 -6.21
C ALA A 71 1.97 1.52 -5.65
N GLU A 72 2.65 2.67 -5.77
CA GLU A 72 2.15 4.00 -5.38
C GLU A 72 0.86 4.34 -6.14
N GLN A 73 0.79 4.07 -7.44
CA GLN A 73 -0.41 4.36 -8.24
C GLN A 73 -1.60 3.49 -7.83
N TYR A 74 -1.38 2.18 -7.69
CA TYR A 74 -2.45 1.22 -7.40
C TYR A 74 -2.94 1.27 -5.94
N LEU A 75 -2.08 1.72 -5.02
CA LEU A 75 -2.42 2.01 -3.62
C LEU A 75 -2.51 3.51 -3.32
N GLY A 76 -2.56 4.34 -4.36
CA GLY A 76 -2.95 5.75 -4.30
C GLY A 76 -4.41 5.91 -4.68
N PHE A 77 -4.80 5.22 -5.75
CA PHE A 77 -6.16 5.18 -6.25
C PHE A 77 -6.49 3.77 -6.73
N GLN A 78 -7.61 3.23 -6.24
CA GLN A 78 -8.07 1.90 -6.63
C GLN A 78 -8.34 1.85 -8.13
N GLN A 79 -7.69 0.91 -8.82
CA GLN A 79 -7.84 0.75 -10.27
C GLN A 79 -9.09 -0.09 -10.59
N PRO A 80 -9.94 0.35 -11.54
CA PRO A 80 -11.23 -0.30 -11.82
C PRO A 80 -11.08 -1.69 -12.47
N ASN A 81 -9.99 -1.93 -13.20
CA ASN A 81 -9.74 -3.19 -13.90
C ASN A 81 -8.91 -4.19 -13.08
N SER A 82 -8.70 -3.89 -11.80
CA SER A 82 -7.84 -4.67 -10.92
C SER A 82 -8.65 -5.36 -9.83
N ILE A 83 -8.31 -6.63 -9.61
CA ILE A 83 -8.93 -7.43 -8.56
C ILE A 83 -8.04 -7.33 -7.34
N TYR A 84 -8.53 -6.67 -6.29
CA TYR A 84 -7.84 -6.54 -5.02
C TYR A 84 -8.30 -7.61 -4.05
N THR A 85 -7.34 -8.21 -3.35
CA THR A 85 -7.56 -9.30 -2.39
C THR A 85 -6.75 -9.06 -1.12
N PHE A 86 -7.36 -9.35 0.02
CA PHE A 86 -6.70 -9.34 1.32
C PHE A 86 -7.03 -10.63 2.07
N SER A 87 -6.21 -11.66 1.88
CA SER A 87 -6.49 -13.02 2.35
C SER A 87 -5.64 -13.41 3.55
N ASP A 88 -6.16 -14.29 4.41
CA ASP A 88 -5.38 -14.91 5.48
C ASP A 88 -4.15 -15.66 4.99
N ALA A 89 -3.06 -15.49 5.73
CA ALA A 89 -1.82 -16.21 5.60
C ALA A 89 -1.45 -16.83 6.97
N LEU A 90 -0.28 -17.46 7.04
CA LEU A 90 0.18 -18.12 8.28
C LEU A 90 0.41 -17.11 9.42
N GLU A 91 0.11 -17.54 10.64
CA GLU A 91 0.39 -16.83 11.91
C GLU A 91 -0.31 -15.46 12.03
N GLY A 92 -1.58 -15.36 11.61
CA GLY A 92 -2.35 -14.11 11.69
C GLY A 92 -1.87 -13.02 10.73
N SER A 93 -0.89 -13.34 9.89
CA SER A 93 -0.49 -12.49 8.77
C SER A 93 -1.58 -12.49 7.72
N LYS A 94 -1.68 -11.39 6.98
CA LYS A 94 -2.54 -11.27 5.81
C LYS A 94 -1.67 -11.10 4.57
N ARG A 95 -2.22 -11.38 3.41
CA ARG A 95 -1.56 -11.13 2.12
C ARG A 95 -2.39 -10.12 1.35
N LEU A 96 -1.82 -8.95 1.10
CA LEU A 96 -2.37 -7.96 0.19
C LEU A 96 -1.91 -8.30 -1.22
N SER A 97 -2.85 -8.45 -2.15
CA SER A 97 -2.54 -8.59 -3.56
C SER A 97 -3.49 -7.83 -4.46
N TRP A 98 -3.01 -7.47 -5.65
CA TRP A 98 -3.86 -7.00 -6.74
C TRP A 98 -3.33 -7.45 -8.10
N THR A 99 -4.25 -7.59 -9.05
CA THR A 99 -3.90 -7.91 -10.44
C THR A 99 -3.68 -6.65 -11.26
N PHE A 100 -2.73 -6.68 -12.18
CA PHE A 100 -2.51 -5.64 -13.17
C PHE A 100 -2.10 -6.26 -14.49
N GLU A 101 -2.24 -5.52 -15.58
CA GLU A 101 -1.80 -5.95 -16.92
C GLU A 101 -0.55 -5.16 -17.32
N LYS A 102 0.47 -5.88 -17.79
CA LYS A 102 1.69 -5.31 -18.36
C LYS A 102 1.97 -6.05 -19.67
N GLU A 103 2.05 -5.32 -20.77
CA GLU A 103 2.35 -5.87 -22.12
C GLU A 103 1.44 -7.05 -22.53
N GLY A 104 0.15 -6.99 -22.18
CA GLY A 104 -0.82 -8.05 -22.46
C GLY A 104 -0.73 -9.28 -21.54
N THR A 105 0.17 -9.26 -20.55
CA THR A 105 0.28 -10.30 -19.52
C THR A 105 -0.37 -9.83 -18.23
N LYS A 106 -1.24 -10.67 -17.66
CA LYS A 106 -1.85 -10.43 -16.36
C LYS A 106 -0.90 -10.89 -15.25
N LEU A 107 -0.43 -9.94 -14.45
CA LEU A 107 0.47 -10.16 -13.31
C LEU A 107 -0.26 -9.90 -12.00
N GLU A 108 0.28 -10.44 -10.91
CA GLU A 108 -0.21 -10.23 -9.54
C GLU A 108 0.90 -9.60 -8.69
N TRP A 109 0.65 -8.40 -8.20
CA TRP A 109 1.47 -7.81 -7.14
C TRP A 109 0.98 -8.37 -5.81
N ARG A 110 1.90 -8.86 -4.97
CA ARG A 110 1.52 -9.47 -3.69
C ARG A 110 2.58 -9.29 -2.62
N TRP A 111 2.14 -8.93 -1.41
CA TRP A 111 3.01 -8.81 -0.25
C TRP A 111 2.35 -9.36 1.02
N LYS A 112 3.18 -9.95 1.89
CA LYS A 112 2.77 -10.46 3.19
C LYS A 112 2.80 -9.32 4.21
N CYS A 113 1.69 -9.09 4.87
CA CYS A 113 1.51 -8.09 5.92
C CYS A 113 1.44 -8.80 7.27
N LYS A 114 2.32 -8.42 8.20
CA LYS A 114 2.37 -9.00 9.55
C LYS A 114 1.33 -8.29 10.44
N PRO A 115 0.68 -9.00 11.37
CA PRO A 115 -0.21 -8.36 12.33
C PRO A 115 0.60 -7.42 13.22
N SER A 116 0.02 -6.27 13.56
CA SER A 116 0.62 -5.35 14.53
C SER A 116 0.08 -5.59 15.94
N HIS A 117 0.91 -5.33 16.94
CA HIS A 117 0.48 -5.29 18.34
C HIS A 117 -0.09 -3.90 18.73
N GLU A 118 0.18 -2.87 17.93
CA GLU A 118 -0.24 -1.48 18.18
C GLU A 118 -1.46 -1.09 17.33
N ASN A 119 -2.50 -1.93 17.31
CA ASN A 119 -3.67 -1.76 16.42
C ASN A 119 -4.29 -0.36 16.49
N LYS A 120 -4.61 0.11 17.70
CA LYS A 120 -5.23 1.42 17.90
C LYS A 120 -4.39 2.56 17.33
N LYS A 121 -3.07 2.51 17.51
CA LYS A 121 -2.16 3.56 17.06
C LYS A 121 -2.09 3.64 15.54
N ILE A 122 -2.07 2.49 14.86
CA ILE A 122 -2.09 2.44 13.40
C ILE A 122 -3.44 2.94 12.87
N THR A 123 -4.56 2.48 13.44
CA THR A 123 -5.89 2.93 13.02
C THR A 123 -6.04 4.44 13.20
N VAL A 124 -5.66 4.98 14.36
CA VAL A 124 -5.67 6.43 14.63
C VAL A 124 -4.76 7.16 13.65
N GLY A 125 -3.53 6.69 13.42
CA GLY A 125 -2.60 7.34 12.49
C GLY A 125 -3.01 7.30 11.01
N ILE A 126 -3.90 6.39 10.62
CA ILE A 126 -4.53 6.36 9.29
C ILE A 126 -5.69 7.35 9.24
N LEU A 127 -6.55 7.36 10.26
CA LEU A 127 -7.70 8.27 10.33
C LEU A 127 -7.27 9.74 10.47
N ASP A 128 -6.26 10.03 11.28
CA ASP A 128 -5.70 11.37 11.44
C ASP A 128 -5.15 11.89 10.10
N PHE A 129 -4.45 11.04 9.34
CA PHE A 129 -3.95 11.40 8.01
C PHE A 129 -5.09 11.77 7.05
N LEU A 130 -6.19 11.00 7.05
CA LEU A 130 -7.37 11.30 6.24
C LEU A 130 -8.04 12.61 6.68
N MET A 131 -8.14 12.85 7.98
CA MET A 131 -8.72 14.07 8.54
C MET A 131 -7.90 15.31 8.20
N GLU A 132 -6.57 15.25 8.37
CA GLU A 132 -5.65 16.34 8.00
C GLU A 132 -5.71 16.66 6.50
N ALA A 133 -5.74 15.63 5.65
CA ALA A 133 -5.90 15.82 4.21
C ALA A 133 -7.23 16.52 3.87
N ASN A 134 -8.32 16.12 4.53
CA ASN A 134 -9.64 16.71 4.32
C ASN A 134 -9.73 18.18 4.79
N ILE A 135 -9.14 18.51 5.95
CA ILE A 135 -9.07 19.89 6.46
C ILE A 135 -8.31 20.78 5.48
N ARG A 136 -7.16 20.32 4.97
CA ARG A 136 -6.35 21.07 3.99
C ARG A 136 -7.09 21.35 2.69
N LEU A 137 -7.97 20.44 2.27
CA LEU A 137 -8.83 20.64 1.10
C LEU A 137 -9.97 21.62 1.38
N SER A 138 -10.59 21.51 2.56
CA SER A 138 -11.73 22.36 2.97
C SER A 138 -11.34 23.82 3.26
N VAL A 139 -10.10 24.08 3.67
CA VAL A 139 -9.59 25.46 3.87
C VAL A 139 -9.17 26.12 2.53
N ARG A 140 -9.12 25.34 1.44
CA ARG A 140 -8.78 25.83 0.10
C ARG A 140 -10.00 25.95 -0.84
N SER A 141 -11.19 25.62 -0.35
CA SER A 141 -12.48 25.82 -1.02
C SER A 141 -13.19 27.05 -0.47
#